data_AF-A0A560E5H3-F1
#
_entry.id   AF-A0A560E5H3-F1
#
_cell.length_a   1.000
_cell.length_b   1.000
_cell.length_c   1.000
_cell.angle_alpha   90.00
_cell.angle_beta   90.00
_cell.angle_gamma   90.00
#
_symmetry.space_group_name_H-M   'P 1'
#
loop_
_entity.id
_entity.type
_entity.pdbx_description
1 polymer ?
#
loop_
_entity_poly.entity_id
_entity_poly.type
_entity_poly.pdbx_seq_one_letter_code
_entity_poly.pdbx_strand_id
1 'polypeptide(L)'
;MSDQLHPMAPHHLPFFLAPGSGTDTLMVVMGLFLIGTILWVGTLYWKLHSLPERMAHKSQKLQFEFVAVLGLISLFTHMHIFWVAGLLLALIDIPDFGTPLRSIADSVEKIADATPGESGGADVAAQTAGEVTSMPPDKSGPAKEKEHSHV
;
A
#
# COMPACT_ATOMS: atom_id res chain seq x y z
N MET A 1 59.55 -36.49 -9.97
CA MET A 1 60.49 -35.50 -10.51
C MET A 1 60.17 -34.19 -9.82
N SER A 2 61.05 -33.76 -8.91
CA SER A 2 60.89 -32.52 -8.16
C SER A 2 61.07 -31.36 -9.13
N ASP A 3 60.03 -30.54 -9.29
CA ASP A 3 60.13 -29.26 -10.00
C ASP A 3 61.18 -28.41 -9.27
N GLN A 4 62.39 -28.38 -9.82
CA GLN A 4 63.47 -27.52 -9.34
C GLN A 4 63.06 -26.09 -9.69
N LEU A 5 62.39 -25.43 -8.75
CA LEU A 5 62.09 -24.00 -8.85
C LEU A 5 63.39 -23.25 -9.20
N HIS A 6 63.30 -22.38 -10.21
CA HIS A 6 64.43 -21.59 -10.67
C HIS A 6 65.12 -20.91 -9.47
N PRO A 7 66.45 -20.89 -9.38
CA PRO A 7 67.15 -20.34 -8.21
C PRO A 7 66.91 -18.83 -7.98
N MET A 8 66.30 -18.14 -8.96
CA MET A 8 65.84 -16.75 -8.84
C MET A 8 64.31 -16.61 -8.70
N ALA A 9 63.58 -17.72 -8.55
CA ALA A 9 62.16 -17.70 -8.29
C ALA A 9 61.92 -17.16 -6.87
N PRO A 10 61.03 -16.15 -6.69
CA PRO A 10 60.69 -15.64 -5.38
C PRO A 10 60.21 -16.77 -4.45
N HIS A 11 60.85 -16.89 -3.27
CA HIS A 11 60.51 -17.92 -2.29
C HIS A 11 59.13 -17.74 -1.63
N HIS A 12 58.48 -16.59 -1.85
CA HIS A 12 57.12 -16.33 -1.41
C HIS A 12 56.35 -15.66 -2.55
N LEU A 13 55.20 -16.23 -2.87
CA LEU A 13 54.26 -15.68 -3.83
C LEU A 13 53.23 -14.87 -3.03
N PRO A 14 52.94 -13.61 -3.38
CA PRO A 14 52.01 -12.80 -2.61
C PRO A 14 50.60 -13.42 -2.62
N PHE A 15 49.86 -13.22 -1.54
CA PHE A 15 48.61 -13.94 -1.25
C PHE A 15 47.50 -13.79 -2.31
N PHE A 16 47.57 -12.74 -3.15
CA PHE A 16 46.56 -12.44 -4.16
C PHE A 16 46.81 -13.09 -5.52
N LEU A 17 47.91 -13.82 -5.68
CA LEU A 17 48.22 -14.56 -6.90
C LEU A 17 48.01 -16.06 -6.67
N ALA A 18 47.45 -16.73 -7.68
CA ALA A 18 47.24 -18.16 -7.66
C ALA A 18 48.60 -18.91 -7.64
N PRO A 19 48.80 -19.86 -6.71
CA PRO A 19 49.99 -20.70 -6.74
C PRO A 19 49.90 -21.75 -7.85
N GLY A 20 51.02 -22.04 -8.53
CA GLY A 20 51.08 -23.05 -9.59
C GLY A 20 50.83 -24.50 -9.13
N SER A 21 50.73 -24.71 -7.81
CA SER A 21 50.55 -26.02 -7.17
C SER A 21 49.10 -26.37 -6.82
N GLY A 22 48.10 -25.51 -7.09
CA GLY A 22 46.72 -25.83 -6.70
C GLY A 22 45.69 -24.71 -6.82
N THR A 23 44.68 -24.75 -5.93
CA THR A 23 43.46 -23.92 -5.95
C THR A 23 43.73 -22.45 -5.62
N ASP A 24 43.30 -21.55 -6.51
CA ASP A 24 43.28 -20.10 -6.27
C ASP A 24 42.21 -19.74 -5.22
N THR A 25 42.67 -19.34 -4.03
CA THR A 25 41.80 -18.99 -2.91
C THR A 25 40.97 -17.73 -3.21
N LEU A 26 41.54 -16.74 -3.90
CA LEU A 26 40.79 -15.53 -4.25
C LEU A 26 39.71 -15.82 -5.29
N MET A 27 40.01 -16.68 -6.27
CA MET A 27 38.99 -17.13 -7.23
C MET A 27 37.81 -17.80 -6.53
N VAL A 28 38.08 -18.69 -5.56
CA VAL A 28 37.03 -19.37 -4.79
C VAL A 28 36.22 -18.40 -3.96
N VAL A 29 36.88 -17.50 -3.22
CA VAL A 29 36.20 -16.48 -2.39
C VAL A 29 35.34 -15.57 -3.26
N MET A 30 35.87 -15.11 -4.41
CA MET A 30 35.13 -14.25 -5.33
C MET A 30 33.95 -14.98 -5.96
N GLY A 31 34.11 -16.27 -6.28
CA GLY A 31 33.02 -17.11 -6.77
C GLY A 31 31.88 -17.23 -5.74
N LEU A 32 32.22 -17.51 -4.48
CA LEU A 32 31.23 -17.56 -3.39
C LEU A 32 30.57 -16.19 -3.16
N PHE A 33 31.36 -15.12 -3.20
CA PHE A 33 30.86 -13.75 -3.08
C PHE A 33 29.90 -13.40 -4.22
N LEU A 34 30.23 -13.77 -5.46
CA LEU A 34 29.38 -13.55 -6.63
C LEU A 34 28.05 -14.30 -6.48
N ILE A 35 28.10 -15.58 -6.11
CA ILE A 35 26.89 -16.39 -5.87
C ILE A 35 26.04 -15.74 -4.77
N GLY A 36 26.64 -15.36 -3.64
CA GLY A 36 25.94 -14.69 -2.55
C GLY A 36 25.31 -13.37 -3.00
N THR A 37 26.03 -12.57 -3.79
CA THR A 37 25.54 -11.30 -4.33
C THR A 37 24.37 -11.51 -5.29
N ILE A 38 24.45 -12.49 -6.18
CA ILE A 38 23.35 -12.82 -7.12
C ILE A 38 22.10 -13.24 -6.35
N LEU A 39 22.24 -14.11 -5.34
CA LEU A 39 21.11 -14.53 -4.51
C LEU A 39 20.52 -13.36 -3.72
N TRP A 40 21.38 -12.48 -3.18
CA TRP A 40 20.96 -11.29 -2.44
C TRP A 40 20.23 -10.28 -3.34
N VAL A 41 20.79 -9.94 -4.50
CA VAL A 41 20.15 -9.04 -5.48
C VAL A 41 18.88 -9.66 -6.04
N GLY A 42 18.88 -10.96 -6.32
CA GLY A 42 17.71 -11.69 -6.83
C GLY A 42 16.54 -11.69 -5.83
N THR A 43 16.82 -11.94 -4.55
CA THR A 43 15.80 -11.85 -3.50
C THR A 43 15.32 -10.41 -3.28
N LEU A 44 16.21 -9.43 -3.37
CA LEU A 44 15.83 -8.01 -3.33
C LEU A 44 14.93 -7.64 -4.51
N TYR A 45 15.25 -8.10 -5.72
CA TYR A 45 14.45 -7.88 -6.92
C TYR A 45 13.03 -8.42 -6.77
N TRP A 46 12.85 -9.68 -6.34
CA TRP A 46 11.52 -10.23 -6.10
C TRP A 46 10.74 -9.48 -5.01
N LYS A 47 11.44 -9.00 -3.98
CA LYS A 47 10.83 -8.21 -2.91
C LYS A 47 10.43 -6.80 -3.34
N LEU A 48 11.19 -6.19 -4.25
CA LEU A 48 10.85 -4.91 -4.87
C LEU A 48 9.73 -5.08 -5.90
N HIS A 49 9.67 -6.20 -6.61
CA HIS A 49 8.63 -6.45 -7.60
C HIS A 49 7.24 -6.66 -6.99
N SER A 50 7.18 -7.28 -5.80
CA SER A 50 5.94 -7.47 -5.01
C SER A 50 5.57 -6.29 -4.11
N LEU A 51 6.44 -5.27 -4.02
CA LEU A 51 6.24 -4.08 -3.19
C LEU A 51 5.07 -3.19 -3.65
N PRO A 52 4.93 -2.89 -4.96
CA PRO A 52 3.82 -2.10 -5.48
C PRO A 52 2.45 -2.70 -5.14
N GLU A 53 2.31 -4.02 -5.25
CA GLU A 53 1.09 -4.75 -4.91
C GLU A 53 0.74 -4.61 -3.42
N ARG A 54 1.69 -4.88 -2.52
CA ARG A 54 1.40 -4.85 -1.08
C ARG A 54 1.16 -3.46 -0.51
N MET A 55 1.77 -2.42 -1.08
CA MET A 55 1.60 -1.05 -0.59
C MET A 55 0.28 -0.45 -1.05
N ALA A 56 -0.15 -0.77 -2.26
CA ALA A 56 -1.41 -0.25 -2.76
C ALA A 56 -2.64 -0.88 -2.06
N HIS A 57 -2.51 -2.05 -1.43
CA HIS A 57 -3.53 -2.61 -0.53
C HIS A 57 -3.77 -1.79 0.75
N LYS A 58 -2.79 -1.01 1.22
CA LYS A 58 -2.99 -0.10 2.37
C LYS A 58 -3.62 1.23 1.97
N SER A 59 -3.70 1.51 0.67
CA SER A 59 -4.20 2.77 0.13
C SER A 59 -5.58 2.63 -0.51
N GLN A 60 -6.07 3.73 -1.06
CA GLN A 60 -7.35 3.85 -1.75
C GLN A 60 -7.50 2.85 -2.91
N LYS A 61 -8.74 2.41 -3.14
CA LYS A 61 -9.11 1.40 -4.16
C LYS A 61 -8.60 1.76 -5.57
N LEU A 62 -8.55 3.05 -5.89
CA LEU A 62 -8.07 3.56 -7.19
C LEU A 62 -6.54 3.50 -7.33
N GLN A 63 -5.77 3.77 -6.26
CA GLN A 63 -4.31 3.70 -6.33
C GLN A 63 -3.84 2.25 -6.57
N PHE A 64 -4.53 1.29 -5.97
CA PHE A 64 -4.33 -0.14 -6.26
C PHE A 64 -4.56 -0.49 -7.73
N GLU A 65 -5.67 -0.05 -8.32
CA GLU A 65 -5.96 -0.34 -9.73
C GLU A 65 -4.89 0.24 -10.67
N PHE A 66 -4.47 1.50 -10.48
CA PHE A 66 -3.42 2.11 -11.30
C PHE A 66 -2.08 1.38 -11.16
N VAL A 67 -1.64 1.12 -9.92
CA VAL A 67 -0.36 0.44 -9.67
C VAL A 67 -0.37 -0.98 -10.24
N ALA A 68 -1.48 -1.71 -10.12
CA ALA A 68 -1.64 -3.05 -10.67
C ALA A 68 -1.60 -3.07 -12.20
N VAL A 69 -2.30 -2.13 -12.85
CA VAL A 69 -2.30 -2.01 -14.32
C VAL A 69 -0.91 -1.62 -14.85
N LEU A 70 -0.20 -0.68 -14.20
CA LEU A 70 1.17 -0.32 -14.57
C LEU A 70 2.13 -1.51 -14.45
N GLY A 71 1.99 -2.31 -13.39
CA GLY A 71 2.75 -3.56 -13.21
C GLY A 71 2.48 -4.57 -14.33
N LEU A 72 1.20 -4.79 -14.67
CA LEU A 72 0.79 -5.70 -15.74
C LEU A 72 1.36 -5.25 -17.11
N ILE A 73 1.28 -3.95 -17.42
CA ILE A 73 1.85 -3.38 -18.65
C ILE A 73 3.37 -3.55 -18.66
N SER A 74 4.05 -3.32 -17.53
CA SER A 74 5.50 -3.51 -17.44
C SER A 74 5.90 -4.96 -17.73
N LEU A 75 5.13 -5.93 -17.25
CA LEU A 75 5.38 -7.36 -17.47
C LEU A 75 5.15 -7.75 -18.93
N PHE A 76 4.04 -7.28 -19.51
CA PHE A 76 3.69 -7.57 -20.89
C PHE A 76 4.69 -6.96 -21.89
N THR A 77 5.10 -5.72 -21.65
CA THR A 77 5.99 -4.96 -22.54
C THR A 77 7.47 -5.18 -22.25
N HIS A 78 7.84 -5.77 -21.11
CA HIS A 78 9.21 -5.80 -20.59
C HIS A 78 9.85 -4.41 -20.41
N MET A 79 9.06 -3.33 -20.40
CA MET A 79 9.56 -2.00 -20.13
C MET A 79 9.55 -1.72 -18.63
N HIS A 80 10.74 -1.70 -18.02
CA HIS A 80 10.92 -1.43 -16.59
C HIS A 80 10.45 -0.04 -16.15
N ILE A 81 10.32 0.91 -17.07
CA ILE A 81 9.88 2.27 -16.74
C ILE A 81 8.47 2.30 -16.13
N PHE A 82 7.57 1.41 -16.58
CA PHE A 82 6.22 1.32 -16.04
C PHE A 82 6.22 0.74 -14.61
N TRP A 83 7.10 -0.22 -14.33
CA TRP A 83 7.28 -0.74 -12.98
C TRP A 83 7.88 0.32 -12.04
N VAL A 84 8.89 1.07 -12.49
CA VAL A 84 9.48 2.18 -11.71
C VAL A 84 8.43 3.27 -11.46
N ALA A 85 7.64 3.63 -12.46
CA ALA A 85 6.55 4.58 -12.31
C ALA A 85 5.49 4.10 -11.31
N GLY A 86 5.12 2.81 -11.34
CA GLY A 86 4.21 2.21 -10.36
C GLY A 86 4.79 2.23 -8.94
N LEU A 87 6.09 1.99 -8.79
CA LEU A 87 6.77 2.06 -7.49
C LEU A 87 6.80 3.51 -6.95
N LEU A 88 7.12 4.49 -7.79
CA LEU A 88 7.08 5.91 -7.44
C LEU A 88 5.67 6.35 -7.05
N LEU A 89 4.67 5.92 -7.82
CA LEU A 89 3.26 6.22 -7.57
C LEU A 89 2.78 5.59 -6.26
N ALA A 90 3.24 4.38 -5.92
CA ALA A 90 2.90 3.70 -4.67
C ALA A 90 3.62 4.28 -3.44
N LEU A 91 4.73 5.01 -3.64
CA LEU A 91 5.48 5.65 -2.55
C LEU A 91 4.88 7.01 -2.16
N ILE A 92 4.09 7.63 -3.04
CA ILE A 92 3.40 8.89 -2.81
C ILE A 92 1.95 8.59 -2.45
N ASP A 93 1.51 9.04 -1.28
CA ASP A 93 0.10 8.93 -0.88
C ASP A 93 -0.73 9.96 -1.65
N ILE A 94 -1.56 9.49 -2.58
CA ILE A 94 -2.52 10.34 -3.28
C ILE A 94 -3.75 10.50 -2.38
N PRO A 95 -4.20 11.72 -2.09
CA PRO A 95 -5.35 11.93 -1.23
C PRO A 95 -6.63 11.37 -1.87
N ASP A 96 -7.57 10.94 -1.01
CA ASP A 96 -8.87 10.41 -1.45
C ASP A 96 -9.77 11.53 -1.99
N PHE A 97 -9.85 11.62 -3.31
CA PHE A 97 -10.73 12.56 -4.00
C PHE A 97 -12.16 12.03 -4.17
N GLY A 98 -12.41 10.73 -3.93
CA GLY A 98 -13.73 10.12 -4.11
C GLY A 98 -14.70 10.49 -2.99
N THR A 99 -14.24 10.41 -1.74
CA THR A 99 -15.07 10.70 -0.56
C THR A 99 -15.64 12.13 -0.55
N PRO A 100 -14.87 13.19 -0.84
CA PRO A 100 -15.42 14.55 -0.94
C PRO A 100 -16.44 14.70 -2.09
N LEU A 101 -16.17 14.11 -3.26
CA LEU A 101 -17.09 14.18 -4.41
C LEU A 101 -18.40 13.45 -4.12
N ARG A 102 -18.35 12.31 -3.44
CA ARG A 102 -19.53 11.56 -2.99
C ARG A 102 -20.36 12.40 -2.01
N SER A 103 -19.70 13.04 -1.04
CA SER A 103 -20.36 13.91 -0.06
C SER A 103 -21.07 15.10 -0.72
N ILE A 104 -20.50 15.67 -1.79
CA ILE A 104 -21.15 16.75 -2.56
C ILE A 104 -22.39 16.22 -3.28
N ALA A 105 -22.30 15.05 -3.92
CA ALA A 105 -23.44 14.43 -4.59
C ALA A 105 -24.59 14.14 -3.62
N ASP A 106 -24.30 13.54 -2.46
CA ASP A 106 -25.29 13.24 -1.42
C ASP A 106 -25.91 14.53 -0.86
N SER A 107 -25.12 15.59 -0.70
CA SER A 107 -25.62 16.89 -0.23
C SER A 107 -26.54 17.55 -1.26
N VAL A 108 -26.22 17.45 -2.55
CA VAL A 108 -27.04 17.96 -3.65
C VAL A 108 -28.35 17.18 -3.78
N GLU A 109 -28.30 15.86 -3.68
CA GLU A 109 -29.49 14.99 -3.67
C GLU A 109 -30.44 15.41 -2.54
N LYS A 110 -29.91 15.66 -1.35
CA LYS A 110 -30.69 16.10 -0.18
C LYS A 110 -31.29 17.50 -0.36
N ILE A 111 -30.62 18.41 -1.06
CA ILE A 111 -31.14 19.75 -1.39
C ILE A 111 -32.23 19.66 -2.47
N ALA A 112 -32.06 18.76 -3.45
CA ALA A 112 -33.05 18.48 -4.47
C ALA A 112 -34.34 17.90 -3.85
N ASP A 113 -34.22 16.93 -2.94
CA ASP A 113 -35.36 16.36 -2.20
C ASP A 113 -35.98 17.33 -1.18
N ALA A 114 -35.19 18.26 -0.63
CA ALA A 114 -35.68 19.25 0.32
C ALA A 114 -36.40 20.44 -0.35
N THR A 115 -36.44 20.51 -1.68
CA THR A 115 -37.22 21.52 -2.41
C THR A 115 -38.69 21.10 -2.41
N PRO A 116 -39.59 21.77 -1.65
CA PRO A 116 -41.00 21.39 -1.62
C PRO A 116 -41.65 21.89 -2.91
N GLY A 117 -41.87 20.97 -3.85
CA GLY A 117 -42.56 21.28 -5.10
C GLY A 117 -42.93 20.01 -5.87
N GLU A 118 -44.18 19.59 -5.72
CA GLU A 118 -44.90 18.61 -6.54
C GLU A 118 -44.44 17.14 -6.50
N SER A 119 -44.76 16.44 -5.40
CA SER A 119 -45.24 15.05 -5.41
C SER A 119 -45.74 14.65 -4.01
N GLY A 120 -46.89 15.17 -3.61
CA GLY A 120 -47.48 14.84 -2.30
C GLY A 120 -48.96 15.23 -2.19
N GLY A 121 -49.69 15.24 -3.31
CA GLY A 121 -51.10 15.61 -3.37
C GLY A 121 -51.96 14.47 -3.90
N ALA A 122 -52.28 13.52 -3.02
CA ALA A 122 -53.24 12.40 -3.10
C ALA A 122 -52.50 11.20 -2.51
N ASP A 123 -52.57 10.92 -1.21
CA ASP A 123 -53.59 10.01 -0.69
C ASP A 123 -53.56 10.01 0.85
N VAL A 124 -54.01 11.07 1.53
CA VAL A 124 -54.36 10.97 2.96
C VAL A 124 -55.52 11.90 3.29
N ALA A 125 -56.69 11.63 2.71
CA ALA A 125 -57.94 12.26 3.10
C ALA A 125 -59.06 11.21 3.23
N ALA A 126 -58.83 10.21 4.08
CA ALA A 126 -59.90 9.34 4.57
C ALA A 126 -59.49 8.69 5.90
N GLN A 127 -59.52 9.48 6.98
CA GLN A 127 -59.85 9.03 8.34
C GLN A 127 -59.89 10.23 9.30
N THR A 128 -61.01 10.94 9.25
CA THR A 128 -61.53 11.70 10.40
C THR A 128 -62.73 10.93 10.96
N ALA A 129 -62.53 10.15 12.02
CA ALA A 129 -63.57 9.79 12.99
C ALA A 129 -62.94 9.07 14.21
N GLY A 130 -63.05 9.71 15.38
CA GLY A 130 -62.62 9.19 16.69
C GLY A 130 -61.16 9.54 17.00
N GLU A 131 -60.76 10.09 18.13
CA GLU A 131 -61.40 10.16 19.43
C GLU A 131 -60.75 11.32 20.21
N VAL A 132 -61.60 12.01 20.96
CA VAL A 132 -61.29 13.12 21.85
C VAL A 132 -60.51 12.56 23.06
N THR A 133 -59.47 13.26 23.51
CA THR A 133 -59.28 13.71 24.92
C THR A 133 -57.82 13.72 25.40
N SER A 134 -57.46 14.85 26.01
CA SER A 134 -56.40 15.10 27.02
C SER A 134 -54.95 15.40 26.57
N MET A 135 -54.62 16.69 26.63
CA MET A 135 -53.36 17.21 27.19
C MET A 135 -53.65 17.72 28.62
N PRO A 136 -52.67 18.19 29.42
CA PRO A 136 -51.49 17.53 30.02
C PRO A 136 -51.51 17.76 31.57
N PRO A 137 -50.42 17.58 32.37
CA PRO A 137 -49.45 18.68 32.51
C PRO A 137 -47.99 18.30 32.85
N ASP A 138 -47.10 19.19 32.40
CA ASP A 138 -45.91 19.77 33.03
C ASP A 138 -45.36 19.18 34.36
N LYS A 139 -44.04 18.95 34.39
CA LYS A 139 -43.14 19.20 35.55
C LYS A 139 -41.65 19.09 35.15
N SER A 140 -41.01 20.26 35.03
CA SER A 140 -39.81 20.69 35.77
C SER A 140 -38.58 19.75 35.87
N GLY A 141 -37.41 20.23 35.43
CA GLY A 141 -36.08 19.68 35.76
C GLY A 141 -35.71 19.82 37.26
N PRO A 142 -34.47 19.50 37.74
CA PRO A 142 -33.20 19.94 37.15
C PRO A 142 -31.98 18.97 37.31
N ALA A 143 -30.81 19.48 36.92
CA ALA A 143 -29.46 18.94 37.00
C ALA A 143 -28.94 18.53 38.40
N LYS A 144 -28.03 17.53 38.45
CA LYS A 144 -26.69 17.58 39.12
C LYS A 144 -25.94 16.23 39.11
N GLU A 145 -24.64 16.30 38.79
CA GLU A 145 -23.53 15.75 39.59
C GLU A 145 -23.40 14.22 39.76
N LYS A 146 -22.33 13.63 39.20
CA LYS A 146 -21.21 13.06 39.98
C LYS A 146 -20.12 12.44 39.11
N GLU A 147 -18.96 13.07 39.19
CA GLU A 147 -17.63 12.48 39.11
C GLU A 147 -17.54 11.24 40.01
N HIS A 148 -17.01 10.13 39.50
CA HIS A 148 -16.36 9.12 40.35
C HIS A 148 -15.34 8.26 39.58
N SER A 149 -14.16 8.20 40.19
CA SER A 149 -12.90 7.50 39.89
C SER A 149 -12.97 5.96 40.03
N HIS A 150 -11.79 5.31 39.87
CA HIS A 150 -11.33 3.92 40.10
C HIS A 150 -11.34 2.98 38.87
N VAL A 151 -10.27 2.29 38.44
CA VAL A 151 -8.89 1.98 38.93
C VAL A 151 -7.97 1.88 37.72
#